data_AF-A0A225VC61-F1
#
_entry.id   AF-A0A225VC61-F1
#
_cell.length_a   1.000
_cell.length_b   1.000
_cell.length_c   1.000
_cell.angle_alpha   90.00
_cell.angle_beta   90.00
_cell.angle_gamma   90.00
#
_symmetry.space_group_name_H-M   'P 1'
#
loop_
_entity.id
_entity.type
_entity.pdbx_description
1 polymer ?
#
loop_
_entity_poly.entity_id
_entity_poly.type
_entity_poly.pdbx_seq_one_letter_code
_entity_poly.pdbx_strand_id
1 'polypeptide(L)'
;MTATNKAFAYVFNTPSEDHKIARVLSNRKPDAEVLLLSLDAFDSDTHQKIMSFALALFVASFGLDTAQYNVNAPVMETLMVYLLRHYPALKGLSADGLTNQRLEA
;
A
#
# COMPACT_ATOMS: atom_id res chain seq x y z
N MET A 1 -26.39 -35.60 -1.66
CA MET A 1 -26.26 -34.21 -2.15
C MET A 1 -26.99 -33.30 -1.18
N THR A 2 -26.26 -32.51 -0.39
CA THR A 2 -26.85 -31.62 0.61
C THR A 2 -27.27 -30.34 -0.10
N ALA A 3 -28.57 -30.07 -0.17
CA ALA A 3 -29.10 -28.86 -0.78
C ALA A 3 -28.74 -27.66 0.10
N THR A 4 -27.67 -26.95 -0.24
CA THR A 4 -27.32 -25.68 0.43
C THR A 4 -28.45 -24.70 0.17
N ASN A 5 -29.08 -24.21 1.24
CA ASN A 5 -30.18 -23.26 1.17
C ASN A 5 -29.74 -22.00 0.38
N LYS A 6 -30.55 -21.59 -0.61
CA LYS A 6 -30.29 -20.45 -1.51
C LYS A 6 -29.95 -19.15 -0.78
N ALA A 7 -30.53 -18.92 0.39
CA ALA A 7 -30.22 -17.75 1.22
C ALA A 7 -28.79 -17.80 1.77
N PHE A 8 -28.30 -18.97 2.19
CA PHE A 8 -26.91 -19.12 2.62
C PHE A 8 -25.94 -19.00 1.44
N ALA A 9 -26.27 -19.59 0.28
CA ALA A 9 -25.46 -19.41 -0.93
C ALA A 9 -25.35 -17.94 -1.33
N TYR A 10 -26.44 -17.17 -1.20
CA TYR A 10 -26.43 -15.73 -1.46
C TYR A 10 -25.55 -14.97 -0.45
N VAL A 11 -25.72 -15.20 0.86
CA VAL A 11 -24.94 -14.49 1.89
C VAL A 11 -23.43 -14.71 1.74
N PHE A 12 -23.00 -15.92 1.36
CA PHE A 12 -21.58 -16.24 1.24
C PHE A 12 -20.97 -15.90 -0.13
N ASN A 13 -21.73 -15.96 -1.22
CA ASN A 13 -21.18 -15.70 -2.56
C ASN A 13 -21.24 -14.22 -2.96
N THR A 14 -22.30 -13.49 -2.57
CA THR A 14 -22.52 -12.10 -3.03
C THR A 14 -21.36 -11.15 -2.70
N PRO A 15 -20.77 -11.16 -1.48
CA PRO A 15 -19.64 -10.27 -1.20
C PRO A 15 -18.40 -10.53 -2.08
N SER A 16 -18.16 -11.81 -2.42
CA SER A 16 -17.04 -12.17 -3.29
C SER A 16 -17.27 -11.75 -4.74
N GLU A 17 -18.51 -11.88 -5.24
CA GLU A 17 -18.90 -11.42 -6.57
C GLU A 17 -18.89 -9.89 -6.67
N ASP A 18 -19.37 -9.19 -5.63
CA ASP A 18 -19.31 -7.73 -5.54
C ASP A 18 -17.85 -7.23 -5.58
N HIS A 19 -16.93 -7.92 -4.90
CA HIS A 19 -15.50 -7.58 -4.94
C HIS A 19 -14.90 -7.77 -6.36
N LYS A 20 -15.30 -8.81 -7.08
CA LYS A 20 -14.90 -9.03 -8.49
C LYS A 20 -15.43 -7.92 -9.39
N ILE A 21 -16.71 -7.56 -9.23
CA ILE A 21 -17.33 -6.48 -10.01
C ILE A 21 -16.62 -5.15 -9.74
N ALA A 22 -16.36 -4.80 -8.47
CA ALA A 22 -15.64 -3.58 -8.12
C ALA A 22 -14.23 -3.52 -8.75
N ARG A 23 -13.53 -4.65 -8.83
CA ARG A 23 -12.23 -4.75 -9.51
C ARG A 23 -12.35 -4.52 -11.01
N VAL A 24 -13.33 -5.15 -11.67
CA VAL A 24 -13.60 -4.94 -13.11
C VAL A 24 -13.91 -3.47 -13.39
N LEU A 25 -14.75 -2.84 -12.56
CA LEU A 25 -15.08 -1.42 -12.66
C LEU A 25 -13.86 -0.50 -12.42
N SER A 26 -12.85 -0.98 -11.69
CA SER A 26 -11.59 -0.29 -11.44
C SER A 26 -10.51 -0.61 -12.50
N ASN A 27 -10.90 -1.17 -13.66
CA ASN A 27 -9.98 -1.65 -14.71
C ASN A 27 -8.95 -2.70 -14.21
N ARG A 28 -9.30 -3.49 -13.20
CA ARG A 28 -8.49 -4.61 -12.69
C ARG A 28 -9.13 -5.94 -13.03
N LYS A 29 -8.31 -6.99 -13.19
CA LYS A 29 -8.82 -8.36 -13.38
C LYS A 29 -9.53 -8.81 -12.10
N PRO A 30 -10.69 -9.50 -12.21
CA PRO A 30 -11.50 -9.90 -11.06
C PRO A 30 -10.72 -10.79 -10.09
N ASP A 31 -9.98 -11.76 -10.62
CA ASP A 31 -9.22 -12.74 -9.83
C ASP A 31 -7.73 -12.39 -9.68
N ALA A 32 -7.31 -11.17 -10.04
CA ALA A 32 -5.91 -10.79 -9.86
C ALA A 32 -5.56 -10.72 -8.36
N GLU A 33 -4.53 -11.46 -7.97
CA GLU A 33 -3.95 -11.29 -6.64
C GLU A 33 -3.35 -9.88 -6.53
N VAL A 34 -3.71 -9.15 -5.48
CA VAL A 34 -3.11 -7.84 -5.20
C VAL A 34 -1.85 -8.09 -4.40
N LEU A 35 -0.75 -8.25 -5.11
CA LEU A 35 0.57 -8.32 -4.49
C LEU A 35 0.91 -6.93 -3.95
N LEU A 36 0.90 -6.82 -2.62
CA LEU A 36 1.45 -5.66 -1.93
C LEU A 36 2.97 -5.79 -1.89
N LEU A 37 3.65 -4.68 -2.15
CA LEU A 37 5.09 -4.64 -2.04
C LEU A 37 5.49 -4.49 -0.58
N SER A 38 6.51 -5.24 -0.16
CA SER A 38 7.11 -5.19 1.18
C SER A 38 8.58 -4.79 1.10
N LEU A 39 9.18 -4.46 2.24
CA LEU A 39 10.62 -4.21 2.37
C LEU A 39 11.42 -5.49 2.67
N ASP A 40 10.82 -6.68 2.54
CA ASP A 40 11.46 -7.96 2.87
C ASP A 40 12.74 -8.23 2.05
N ALA A 41 12.87 -7.59 0.89
CA ALA A 41 14.06 -7.69 0.04
C ALA A 41 15.26 -6.89 0.56
N PHE A 42 15.07 -5.97 1.51
CA PHE A 42 16.13 -5.16 2.09
C PHE A 42 16.73 -5.83 3.32
N ASP A 43 18.02 -5.62 3.55
CA ASP A 43 18.67 -6.04 4.79
C ASP A 43 18.13 -5.26 6.00
N SER A 44 18.35 -5.78 7.20
CA SER A 44 17.80 -5.21 8.43
C SER A 44 18.27 -3.77 8.71
N ASP A 45 19.49 -3.40 8.33
CA ASP A 45 20.01 -2.04 8.56
C ASP A 45 19.33 -1.05 7.61
N THR A 46 19.24 -1.42 6.33
CA THR A 46 18.50 -0.62 5.34
C THR A 46 17.03 -0.49 5.69
N HIS A 47 16.40 -1.59 6.11
CA HIS A 47 15.01 -1.60 6.56
C HIS A 47 14.80 -0.60 7.70
N GLN A 48 15.64 -0.64 8.75
CA GLN A 48 15.54 0.27 9.89
C GLN A 48 15.71 1.75 9.48
N LYS A 49 16.62 2.04 8.55
CA LYS A 49 16.80 3.41 8.01
C LYS A 49 15.57 3.90 7.25
N ILE A 50 14.95 3.02 6.46
CA ILE A 50 13.70 3.37 5.75
C ILE A 50 12.58 3.61 6.76
N MET A 51 12.46 2.80 7.80
CA MET A 51 11.44 2.97 8.84
C MET A 51 11.64 4.21 9.69
N SER A 52 12.87 4.55 10.06
CA SER A 52 13.14 5.81 10.77
C SER A 52 12.75 7.03 9.92
N PHE A 53 13.02 6.99 8.62
CA PHE A 53 12.58 8.03 7.68
C PHE A 53 11.05 8.06 7.53
N ALA A 54 10.39 6.90 7.45
CA ALA A 54 8.93 6.81 7.38
C ALA A 54 8.27 7.46 8.61
N LEU A 55 8.80 7.19 9.79
CA LEU A 55 8.33 7.82 11.04
C LEU A 55 8.58 9.34 11.03
N ALA A 56 9.66 9.83 10.44
CA ALA A 56 9.83 11.27 10.30
C ALA A 56 8.80 11.87 9.32
N LEU A 57 8.55 11.19 8.20
CA LEU A 57 7.66 11.66 7.13
C LEU A 57 6.19 11.67 7.56
N PHE A 58 5.77 10.66 8.31
CA PHE A 58 4.39 10.45 8.73
C PHE A 58 4.18 10.79 10.22
N VAL A 59 4.94 11.74 10.78
CA VAL A 59 4.91 12.10 12.21
C VAL A 59 3.52 12.42 12.76
N ALA A 60 2.64 12.97 11.92
CA ALA A 60 1.27 13.30 12.30
C ALA A 60 0.29 12.10 12.24
N SER A 61 0.79 10.92 11.89
CA SER A 61 -0.01 9.72 11.59
C SER A 61 0.33 8.54 12.51
N PHE A 62 1.20 8.70 13.50
CA PHE A 62 1.45 7.69 14.54
C PHE A 62 1.70 8.36 15.89
N GLY A 63 1.57 7.59 16.97
CA GLY A 63 1.75 8.11 18.33
C GLY A 63 0.66 9.08 18.78
N LEU A 64 -0.49 9.11 18.07
CA LEU A 64 -1.64 9.92 18.44
C LEU A 64 -2.37 9.32 19.63
N ASP A 65 -2.92 10.18 20.49
CA ASP A 65 -3.76 9.80 21.64
C ASP A 65 -4.97 8.96 21.21
N THR A 66 -5.53 9.28 20.04
CA THR A 66 -6.67 8.53 19.49
C THR A 66 -6.16 7.42 18.57
N ALA A 67 -6.06 6.21 19.13
CA ALA A 67 -5.45 5.06 18.46
C ALA A 67 -6.04 4.73 17.07
N GLN A 68 -7.33 4.98 16.84
CA GLN A 68 -8.00 4.66 15.56
C GLN A 68 -7.48 5.47 14.36
N TYR A 69 -6.81 6.59 14.61
CA TYR A 69 -6.24 7.43 13.55
C TYR A 69 -4.75 7.15 13.30
N ASN A 70 -4.13 6.29 14.13
CA ASN A 70 -2.76 5.87 13.89
C ASN A 70 -2.70 4.93 12.68
N VAL A 71 -1.84 5.27 11.73
CA VAL A 71 -1.48 4.41 10.61
C VAL A 71 -0.62 3.27 11.17
N ASN A 72 -0.97 2.03 10.82
CA ASN A 72 -0.21 0.87 11.27
C ASN A 72 1.15 0.78 10.53
N ALA A 73 2.12 0.11 11.15
CA ALA A 73 3.46 -0.04 10.58
C ALA A 73 3.46 -0.71 9.18
N PRO A 74 2.69 -1.78 8.91
CA PRO A 74 2.67 -2.39 7.59
C PRO A 74 2.17 -1.46 6.47
N VAL A 75 1.16 -0.62 6.74
CA VAL A 75 0.69 0.35 5.74
C VAL A 75 1.76 1.40 5.48
N MET A 76 2.42 1.89 6.53
CA MET A 76 3.55 2.81 6.40
C MET A 76 4.66 2.22 5.53
N GLU A 77 4.99 0.96 5.79
CA GLU A 77 6.00 0.20 5.06
C GLU A 77 5.64 0.08 3.58
N THR A 78 4.44 -0.39 3.27
CA THR A 78 3.96 -0.48 1.89
C THR A 78 4.02 0.88 1.18
N LEU A 79 3.56 1.96 1.81
CA LEU A 79 3.62 3.31 1.23
C LEU A 79 5.05 3.73 0.90
N MET A 80 6.00 3.46 1.81
CA MET A 80 7.42 3.73 1.58
C MET A 80 8.00 2.91 0.44
N VAL A 81 7.64 1.62 0.32
CA VAL A 81 8.11 0.77 -0.79
C VAL A 81 7.67 1.34 -2.12
N TYR A 82 6.40 1.75 -2.25
CA TYR A 82 5.90 2.36 -3.47
C TYR A 82 6.61 3.68 -3.78
N LEU A 83 6.82 4.54 -2.77
CA LEU A 83 7.56 5.79 -2.96
C LEU A 83 8.98 5.51 -3.48
N LEU A 84 9.72 4.59 -2.86
CA LEU A 84 11.08 4.24 -3.28
C LEU A 84 11.11 3.64 -4.69
N ARG A 85 10.19 2.72 -4.99
CA ARG A 85 10.10 2.07 -6.31
C ARG A 85 9.82 3.07 -7.44
N HIS A 86 8.99 4.08 -7.18
CA HIS A 86 8.58 5.06 -8.19
C HIS A 86 9.42 6.33 -8.17
N TYR A 87 10.27 6.53 -7.15
CA TYR A 87 11.10 7.72 -7.00
C TYR A 87 11.93 8.06 -8.25
N PRO A 88 12.61 7.12 -8.94
CA PRO A 88 13.37 7.45 -10.15
C PRO A 88 12.49 8.04 -11.26
N ALA A 89 11.27 7.53 -11.43
CA ALA A 89 10.32 8.04 -12.41
C ALA A 89 9.81 9.44 -12.01
N LEU A 90 9.47 9.63 -10.73
CA LEU A 90 9.04 10.92 -10.19
C LEU A 90 10.13 12.00 -10.30
N LYS A 91 11.39 11.61 -10.09
CA LYS A 91 12.55 12.47 -10.30
C LYS A 91 12.68 12.91 -11.76
N GLY A 92 12.52 11.99 -12.71
CA GLY A 92 12.55 12.31 -14.14
C GLY A 92 11.46 13.30 -14.59
N LEU A 93 10.28 13.26 -13.95
CA LEU A 93 9.18 14.19 -14.22
C LEU A 93 9.43 15.61 -13.67
N SER A 94 10.41 15.77 -12.79
CA SER A 94 10.71 17.03 -12.12
C SER A 94 12.20 17.37 -12.22
N ALA A 95 12.80 17.20 -13.40
CA ALA A 95 14.24 17.37 -13.60
C ALA A 95 14.79 18.71 -13.06
N ASP A 96 14.02 19.81 -13.19
CA ASP A 96 14.37 21.14 -12.69
C ASP A 96 13.90 21.42 -11.24
N GLY A 97 13.35 20.42 -10.57
CA GLY A 97 12.90 20.54 -9.19
C GLY A 97 14.05 20.87 -8.25
N LEU A 98 13.85 21.86 -7.38
CA LEU A 98 14.84 22.33 -6.41
C LEU A 98 15.48 21.18 -5.60
N THR A 99 14.70 20.15 -5.28
CA THR A 99 15.16 18.97 -4.55
C THR A 99 16.12 18.10 -5.36
N ASN A 100 15.92 17.99 -6.68
CA ASN A 100 16.79 17.23 -7.57
C ASN A 100 18.12 17.97 -7.80
N GLN A 101 18.09 19.30 -7.90
CA GLN A 101 19.30 20.12 -8.01
C GLN A 101 20.17 20.03 -6.74
N ARG A 102 19.57 19.91 -5.55
CA ARG A 102 20.30 19.80 -4.28
C ARG A 102 20.88 18.42 -3.99
N LEU A 103 20.37 17.37 -4.64
CA LEU A 103 20.82 15.99 -4.42
C LEU A 103 22.01 15.61 -5.31
N GLU A 104 22.18 16.31 -6.44
CA GLU A 104 23.24 16.08 -7.43
C GLU A 104 24.44 17.05 -7.30
N ALA A 105 24.37 18.00 -6.37
CA ALA A 105 25.44 18.97 -6.06
C ALA A 105 26.35 18.46 -4.95
#